data_AF-A0A7Y1XCC4-F1
#
_entry.id   AF-A0A7Y1XCC4-F1
#
_cell.length_a   1.000
_cell.length_b   1.000
_cell.length_c   1.000
_cell.angle_alpha   90.00
_cell.angle_beta   90.00
_cell.angle_gamma   90.00
#
_symmetry.space_group_name_H-M   'P 1'
#
loop_
_entity.id
_entity.type
_entity.pdbx_description
1 polymer ?
#
loop_
_entity_poly.entity_id
_entity_poly.type
_entity_poly.pdbx_seq_one_letter_code
_entity_poly.pdbx_strand_id
1 'polypeptide(L)'
;MAGSTIMSVVVEEMLHLALACNMLYALGEDPQLYLHSPSPFPTPLAYHNPKGPPGPDGDDKVLIPLAKLSYEQLWHFLQIEYPASENAPPEDRDWDTIGQFYSYIRCLIKSPQITDSDFQVRGPDAREFQIQPYNYSPNSIDTAYPKSAFDPWGLPTDTPAKTKQDHGGPIPASKAAVFSNAPDGHQESMPLLTVGSRLEALQAIDTICDQGEGFAHERFDDDSEAEESHYYKFLTLQAQLEEYSHHTEHLPRLPEPPDQITPAITERDLGEIVANFPDNPTAIEYLSTYEDDPGSRVNYRPLADFCSGVYQYMLILTESIFKVRNTGADAASGQKLF
;
A
#
# COMPACT_ATOMS: atom_id res chain seq x y z
N MET A 1 -4.63 -13.23 -6.96
CA MET A 1 -3.45 -13.94 -6.40
C MET A 1 -2.82 -13.04 -5.33
N ALA A 2 -2.12 -13.56 -4.32
CA ALA A 2 -1.57 -12.71 -3.24
C ALA A 2 -0.76 -11.50 -3.73
N GLY A 3 0.13 -11.69 -4.72
CA GLY A 3 0.91 -10.59 -5.29
C GLY A 3 0.08 -9.54 -6.03
N SER A 4 -1.04 -9.93 -6.66
CA SER A 4 -1.97 -8.95 -7.25
C SER A 4 -2.70 -8.22 -6.13
N THR A 5 -3.34 -8.91 -5.20
CA THR A 5 -4.08 -8.29 -4.09
C THR A 5 -3.24 -7.32 -3.25
N ILE A 6 -1.97 -7.64 -2.96
CA ILE A 6 -1.08 -6.70 -2.24
C ILE A 6 -0.75 -5.48 -3.10
N MET A 7 -0.60 -5.66 -4.41
CA MET A 7 -0.29 -4.56 -5.34
C MET A 7 -1.48 -3.61 -5.55
N SER A 8 -2.73 -4.05 -5.47
CA SER A 8 -3.89 -3.13 -5.50
C SER A 8 -3.84 -2.22 -4.29
N VAL A 9 -3.72 -2.82 -3.09
CA VAL A 9 -3.62 -2.09 -1.83
C VAL A 9 -2.48 -1.07 -1.88
N VAL A 10 -1.28 -1.47 -2.32
CA VAL A 10 -0.13 -0.54 -2.41
C VAL A 10 -0.40 0.65 -3.33
N VAL A 11 -1.15 0.49 -4.44
CA VAL A 11 -1.47 1.61 -5.33
C VAL A 11 -2.60 2.49 -4.78
N GLU A 12 -3.55 1.92 -4.07
CA GLU A 12 -4.54 2.68 -3.28
C GLU A 12 -3.85 3.50 -2.18
N GLU A 13 -2.86 2.92 -1.48
CA GLU A 13 -2.04 3.66 -0.49
C GLU A 13 -1.21 4.79 -1.12
N MET A 14 -0.75 4.63 -2.37
CA MET A 14 -0.11 5.72 -3.11
C MET A 14 -1.10 6.85 -3.48
N LEU A 15 -2.35 6.51 -3.78
CA LEU A 15 -3.43 7.47 -3.96
C LEU A 15 -3.71 8.23 -2.65
N HIS A 16 -3.77 7.52 -1.52
CA HIS A 16 -4.00 8.12 -0.20
C HIS A 16 -2.92 9.13 0.14
N LEU A 17 -1.65 8.78 -0.08
CA LEU A 17 -0.53 9.70 0.09
C LEU A 17 -0.65 10.94 -0.81
N ALA A 18 -1.04 10.76 -2.07
CA ALA A 18 -1.20 11.87 -3.01
C ALA A 18 -2.34 12.83 -2.60
N LEU A 19 -3.48 12.28 -2.16
CA LEU A 19 -4.62 13.04 -1.63
C LEU A 19 -4.24 13.82 -0.37
N ALA A 20 -3.54 13.18 0.58
CA ALA A 20 -3.04 13.83 1.79
C ALA A 20 -2.06 14.97 1.46
N CYS A 21 -1.16 14.75 0.50
CA CYS A 21 -0.24 15.78 0.01
C CYS A 21 -0.97 16.96 -0.65
N ASN A 22 -1.97 16.71 -1.50
CA ASN A 22 -2.77 17.75 -2.13
C ASN A 22 -3.55 18.59 -1.09
N MET A 23 -4.11 17.95 -0.07
CA MET A 23 -4.78 18.62 1.04
C MET A 23 -3.83 19.51 1.83
N LEU A 24 -2.67 18.98 2.24
CA LEU A 24 -1.64 19.74 2.96
C LEU A 24 -1.14 20.93 2.13
N TYR A 25 -0.93 20.72 0.83
CA TYR A 25 -0.57 21.77 -0.12
C TYR A 25 -1.60 22.89 -0.18
N ALA A 26 -2.88 22.53 -0.33
CA ALA A 26 -3.97 23.48 -0.40
C ALA A 26 -4.11 24.33 0.87
N LEU A 27 -3.83 23.74 2.04
CA LEU A 27 -3.81 24.43 3.35
C LEU A 27 -2.62 25.39 3.53
N GLY A 28 -1.71 25.47 2.56
CA GLY A 28 -0.59 26.41 2.57
C GLY A 28 0.74 25.83 3.02
N GLU A 29 0.79 24.55 3.38
CA GLU A 29 2.02 23.85 3.78
C GLU A 29 2.61 23.08 2.60
N ASP A 30 3.91 22.85 2.57
CA ASP A 30 4.52 22.00 1.54
C ASP A 30 4.62 20.56 2.05
N PRO A 31 4.18 19.53 1.30
CA PRO A 31 4.43 18.14 1.68
C PRO A 31 5.93 17.86 1.84
N GLN A 32 6.30 17.18 2.93
CA GLN A 32 7.69 16.82 3.26
C GLN A 32 7.76 15.32 3.57
N LEU A 33 8.41 14.55 2.70
CA LEU A 33 8.51 13.09 2.72
C LEU A 33 9.97 12.61 2.75
N TYR A 34 10.87 13.29 2.04
CA TYR A 34 12.28 12.96 1.99
C TYR A 34 12.90 13.07 3.38
N LEU A 35 13.57 12.01 3.84
CA LEU A 35 14.12 11.85 5.19
C LEU A 35 13.06 11.79 6.31
N HIS A 36 11.77 11.71 5.98
CA HIS A 36 10.66 11.57 6.92
C HIS A 36 10.00 10.19 6.89
N SER A 37 10.56 9.23 6.13
CA SER A 37 10.16 7.83 6.19
C SER A 37 10.34 7.24 7.59
N PRO A 38 9.44 6.36 8.05
CA PRO A 38 9.60 5.66 9.32
C PRO A 38 10.94 4.91 9.41
N SER A 39 11.65 5.07 10.53
CA SER A 39 12.94 4.42 10.79
C SER A 39 13.34 4.57 12.26
N PRO A 40 14.02 3.58 12.88
CA PRO A 40 14.33 2.25 12.35
C PRO A 40 13.15 1.27 12.48
N PHE A 41 13.14 0.22 11.65
CA PHE A 41 12.15 -0.86 11.75
C PHE A 41 12.57 -1.93 12.78
N PRO A 42 11.62 -2.59 13.48
CA PRO A 42 10.19 -2.30 13.45
C PRO A 42 9.86 -0.97 14.15
N THR A 43 8.87 -0.24 13.66
CA THR A 43 8.56 1.13 14.09
C THR A 43 7.08 1.27 14.43
N PRO A 44 6.71 2.05 15.46
CA PRO A 44 5.30 2.43 15.63
C PRO A 44 4.88 3.41 14.53
N LEU A 45 3.57 3.48 14.26
CA LEU A 45 3.01 4.64 13.57
C LEU A 45 2.89 5.80 14.56
N ALA A 46 3.20 7.02 14.10
CA ALA A 46 3.22 8.18 14.96
C ALA A 46 1.81 8.42 15.54
N TYR A 47 1.72 8.41 16.88
CA TYR A 47 0.48 8.62 17.63
C TYR A 47 -0.60 7.53 17.48
N HIS A 48 -0.28 6.43 16.80
CA HIS A 48 -1.10 5.23 16.74
C HIS A 48 -0.85 4.40 17.99
N ASN A 49 -1.90 4.11 18.75
CA ASN A 49 -1.78 3.34 20.00
C ASN A 49 -2.71 2.11 20.03
N PRO A 50 -2.79 1.31 18.93
CA PRO A 50 -3.65 0.15 18.92
C PRO A 50 -3.10 -0.85 19.93
N LYS A 51 -4.00 -1.52 20.64
CA LYS A 51 -3.62 -2.57 21.59
C LYS A 51 -3.70 -3.92 20.90
N GLY A 52 -2.53 -4.49 20.60
CA GLY A 52 -2.44 -5.87 20.14
C GLY A 52 -2.67 -6.86 21.28
N PRO A 53 -2.75 -8.17 20.98
CA PRO A 53 -2.57 -9.19 22.01
C PRO A 53 -1.21 -8.99 22.69
N PRO A 54 -1.11 -9.14 24.03
CA PRO A 54 0.14 -8.92 24.75
C PRO A 54 1.21 -9.90 24.26
N GLY A 55 2.37 -9.37 23.86
CA GLY A 55 3.53 -10.16 23.46
C GLY A 55 4.15 -10.97 24.61
N PRO A 56 5.20 -11.76 24.34
CA PRO A 56 5.86 -12.62 25.34
C PRO A 56 6.34 -11.88 26.61
N ASP A 57 6.70 -10.60 26.45
CA ASP A 57 7.18 -9.73 27.53
C ASP A 57 6.07 -8.85 28.14
N GLY A 58 4.81 -9.03 27.70
CA GLY A 58 3.65 -8.26 28.14
C GLY A 58 3.51 -6.87 27.51
N ASP A 59 4.35 -6.52 26.53
CA ASP A 59 4.19 -5.32 25.69
C ASP A 59 3.02 -5.55 24.71
N ASP A 60 2.11 -4.57 24.63
CA ASP A 60 0.92 -4.59 23.78
C ASP A 60 1.01 -3.58 22.63
N LYS A 61 2.14 -2.88 22.51
CA LYS A 61 2.40 -1.94 21.41
C LYS A 61 2.57 -2.68 20.09
N VAL A 62 1.79 -2.24 19.10
CA VAL A 62 1.98 -2.68 17.72
C VAL A 62 3.17 -1.94 17.12
N LEU A 63 4.22 -2.70 16.79
CA LEU A 63 5.33 -2.23 15.98
C LEU A 63 5.19 -2.85 14.59
N ILE A 64 5.38 -2.05 13.54
CA ILE A 64 5.28 -2.53 12.17
C ILE A 64 6.65 -2.97 11.72
N PRO A 65 6.86 -4.26 11.40
CA PRO A 65 8.11 -4.75 10.85
C PRO A 65 8.18 -4.58 9.32
N LEU A 66 9.40 -4.65 8.80
CA LEU A 66 9.65 -4.99 7.40
C LEU A 66 9.99 -6.48 7.32
N ALA A 67 9.06 -7.32 6.90
CA ALA A 67 9.30 -8.75 6.72
C ALA A 67 8.75 -9.26 5.39
N LYS A 68 9.12 -10.49 5.06
CA LYS A 68 8.57 -11.22 3.91
C LYS A 68 7.10 -11.58 4.13
N LEU A 69 6.39 -11.97 3.05
CA LEU A 69 5.01 -12.46 3.16
C LEU A 69 4.95 -13.70 4.06
N SER A 70 4.22 -13.57 5.16
CA SER A 70 3.96 -14.62 6.13
C SER A 70 2.61 -14.38 6.80
N TYR A 71 2.12 -15.35 7.56
CA TYR A 71 0.92 -15.18 8.38
C TYR A 71 1.03 -13.97 9.33
N GLU A 72 2.17 -13.86 10.01
CA GLU A 72 2.46 -12.81 10.99
C GLU A 72 2.61 -11.44 10.32
N GLN A 73 3.20 -11.35 9.12
CA GLN A 73 3.27 -10.09 8.39
C GLN A 73 1.88 -9.61 7.93
N LEU A 74 1.00 -10.53 7.50
CA LEU A 74 -0.39 -10.19 7.18
C LEU A 74 -1.16 -9.76 8.44
N TRP A 75 -0.85 -10.32 9.61
CA TRP A 75 -1.47 -9.90 10.87
C TRP A 75 -1.15 -8.42 11.18
N HIS A 76 0.10 -8.01 10.98
CA HIS A 76 0.47 -6.59 11.13
C HIS A 76 -0.29 -5.67 10.17
N PHE A 77 -0.57 -6.10 8.94
CA PHE A 77 -1.42 -5.31 8.02
C PHE A 77 -2.87 -5.23 8.51
N LEU A 78 -3.43 -6.32 9.04
CA LEU A 78 -4.76 -6.29 9.66
C LEU A 78 -4.86 -5.36 10.87
N GLN A 79 -3.76 -5.19 11.62
CA GLN A 79 -3.71 -4.25 12.75
C GLN A 79 -3.70 -2.78 12.29
N ILE A 80 -3.19 -2.50 11.09
CA ILE A 80 -3.15 -1.16 10.50
C ILE A 80 -4.53 -0.82 9.92
N GLU A 81 -5.08 -1.72 9.11
CA GLU A 81 -6.33 -1.51 8.36
C GLU A 81 -7.59 -1.83 9.18
N TYR A 82 -7.49 -2.01 10.50
CA TYR A 82 -8.63 -2.42 11.29
C TYR A 82 -9.75 -1.35 11.26
N PRO A 83 -10.99 -1.70 10.84
CA PRO A 83 -12.07 -0.73 10.74
C PRO A 83 -12.45 -0.08 12.07
N ALA A 84 -12.66 1.24 12.04
CA ALA A 84 -13.30 1.94 13.14
C ALA A 84 -14.72 1.42 13.37
N SER A 85 -15.11 1.29 14.64
CA SER A 85 -16.52 1.08 14.97
C SER A 85 -17.35 2.32 14.62
N GLU A 86 -18.62 2.16 14.25
CA GLU A 86 -19.53 3.28 13.92
C GLU A 86 -19.58 4.40 14.97
N ASN A 87 -19.37 4.05 16.24
CA ASN A 87 -19.43 4.99 17.37
C ASN A 87 -18.03 5.38 17.89
N ALA A 88 -16.97 5.05 17.17
CA ALA A 88 -15.60 5.40 17.57
C ALA A 88 -15.47 6.93 17.59
N PRO A 89 -14.97 7.52 18.69
CA PRO A 89 -14.76 8.95 18.75
C PRO A 89 -13.62 9.36 17.81
N PRO A 90 -13.68 10.57 17.22
CA PRO A 90 -12.54 11.16 16.53
C PRO A 90 -11.38 11.44 17.49
N GLU A 91 -10.16 10.99 17.15
CA GLU A 91 -8.97 11.11 18.01
C GLU A 91 -7.79 11.74 17.24
N ASP A 92 -6.97 12.55 17.92
CA ASP A 92 -5.86 13.29 17.30
C ASP A 92 -4.51 12.58 17.42
N ARG A 93 -4.05 12.36 18.66
CA ARG A 93 -2.70 11.88 19.00
C ARG A 93 -2.72 10.61 19.86
N ASP A 94 -3.85 9.93 19.90
CA ASP A 94 -4.10 8.70 20.65
C ASP A 94 -5.15 7.85 19.95
N TRP A 95 -5.00 7.68 18.63
CA TRP A 95 -5.97 6.96 17.81
C TRP A 95 -5.64 5.46 17.74
N ASP A 96 -6.68 4.62 17.68
CA ASP A 96 -6.56 3.16 17.51
C ASP A 96 -6.69 2.74 16.05
N THR A 97 -7.52 3.45 15.27
CA THR A 97 -7.75 3.17 13.83
C THR A 97 -7.55 4.41 12.97
N ILE A 98 -7.23 4.20 11.69
CA ILE A 98 -7.02 5.26 10.70
C ILE A 98 -8.30 6.10 10.54
N GLY A 99 -9.48 5.47 10.61
CA GLY A 99 -10.77 6.15 10.57
C GLY A 99 -11.02 7.10 11.73
N GLN A 100 -10.51 6.84 12.94
CA GLN A 100 -10.60 7.81 14.05
C GLN A 100 -9.75 9.04 13.78
N PHE A 101 -8.53 8.85 13.27
CA PHE A 101 -7.63 9.93 12.90
C PHE A 101 -8.23 10.83 11.80
N TYR A 102 -8.73 10.24 10.72
CA TYR A 102 -9.38 11.01 9.65
C TYR A 102 -10.74 11.58 10.04
N SER A 103 -11.48 10.93 10.93
CA SER A 103 -12.69 11.51 11.52
C SER A 103 -12.38 12.78 12.31
N TYR A 104 -11.23 12.83 13.00
CA TYR A 104 -10.80 14.02 13.72
C TYR A 104 -10.51 15.17 12.75
N ILE A 105 -9.77 14.89 11.67
CA ILE A 105 -9.52 15.87 10.59
C ILE A 105 -10.84 16.33 9.95
N ARG A 106 -11.76 15.40 9.68
CA ARG A 106 -13.09 15.68 9.13
C ARG A 106 -13.88 16.63 10.03
N CYS A 107 -13.83 16.44 11.35
CA CYS A 107 -14.44 17.35 12.33
C CYS A 107 -13.82 18.75 12.29
N LEU A 108 -12.48 18.86 12.16
CA LEU A 108 -11.81 20.15 12.02
C LEU A 108 -12.24 20.88 10.74
N ILE A 109 -12.27 20.19 9.61
CA ILE A 109 -12.66 20.78 8.31
C ILE A 109 -14.13 21.22 8.31
N LYS A 110 -15.02 20.46 8.97
CA LYS A 110 -16.45 20.81 9.10
C LYS A 110 -16.69 21.92 10.12
N SER A 111 -15.71 22.28 10.94
CA SER A 111 -15.84 23.33 11.93
C SER A 111 -16.08 24.71 11.28
N PRO A 112 -16.77 25.65 11.95
CA PRO A 112 -16.94 27.01 11.43
C PRO A 112 -15.64 27.80 11.23
N GLN A 113 -14.54 27.32 11.82
CA GLN A 113 -13.22 27.97 11.76
C GLN A 113 -12.51 27.70 10.44
N ILE A 114 -12.82 26.58 9.77
CA ILE A 114 -12.25 26.24 8.47
C ILE A 114 -13.27 26.57 7.38
N THR A 115 -12.80 27.28 6.37
CA THR A 115 -13.55 27.83 5.25
C THR A 115 -12.85 27.48 3.93
N ASP A 116 -13.52 27.70 2.79
CA ASP A 116 -12.89 27.45 1.49
C ASP A 116 -11.67 28.36 1.26
N SER A 117 -11.60 29.54 1.90
CA SER A 117 -10.43 30.42 1.77
C SER A 117 -9.16 29.83 2.37
N ASP A 118 -9.28 28.95 3.37
CA ASP A 118 -8.13 28.26 3.97
C ASP A 118 -7.47 27.27 3.01
N PHE A 119 -8.23 26.76 2.03
CA PHE A 119 -7.72 25.90 0.94
C PHE A 119 -7.26 26.69 -0.30
N GLN A 120 -7.30 28.02 -0.24
CA GLN A 120 -7.01 28.93 -1.36
C GLN A 120 -5.91 29.94 -1.03
N VAL A 121 -5.19 29.74 0.09
CA VAL A 121 -4.17 30.67 0.59
C VAL A 121 -3.01 30.90 -0.38
N ARG A 122 -2.78 29.96 -1.31
CA ARG A 122 -1.75 30.03 -2.36
C ARG A 122 -2.20 30.73 -3.64
N GLY A 123 -3.44 31.21 -3.71
CA GLY A 123 -4.01 31.89 -4.86
C GLY A 123 -4.66 30.96 -5.89
N PRO A 124 -5.26 31.53 -6.96
CA PRO A 124 -6.13 30.80 -7.89
C PRO A 124 -5.40 29.76 -8.74
N ASP A 125 -4.11 29.96 -9.02
CA ASP A 125 -3.30 29.07 -9.86
C ASP A 125 -2.72 27.87 -9.06
N ALA A 126 -2.92 27.83 -7.74
CA ALA A 126 -2.28 26.84 -6.86
C ALA A 126 -2.61 25.39 -7.23
N ARG A 127 -3.80 25.15 -7.80
CA ARG A 127 -4.22 23.81 -8.26
C ARG A 127 -3.33 23.24 -9.34
N GLU A 128 -2.68 24.07 -10.15
CA GLU A 128 -1.79 23.62 -11.23
C GLU A 128 -0.46 23.05 -10.71
N PHE A 129 -0.17 23.20 -9.42
CA PHE A 129 1.01 22.64 -8.78
C PHE A 129 0.70 21.36 -8.01
N GLN A 130 -0.57 21.02 -7.80
CA GLN A 130 -0.93 19.80 -7.08
C GLN A 130 -0.67 18.55 -7.92
N ILE A 131 -0.64 17.37 -7.29
CA ILE A 131 -0.60 16.10 -8.02
C ILE A 131 -1.94 15.97 -8.76
N GLN A 132 -1.86 15.78 -10.06
CA GLN A 132 -3.03 15.88 -10.94
C GLN A 132 -3.70 14.52 -11.10
N PRO A 133 -5.01 14.51 -11.40
CA PRO A 133 -5.76 13.26 -11.61
C PRO A 133 -5.09 12.27 -12.59
N TYR A 134 -4.47 12.78 -13.66
CA TYR A 134 -3.79 11.95 -14.67
C TYR A 134 -2.41 11.44 -14.24
N ASN A 135 -1.86 11.88 -13.10
CA ASN A 135 -0.66 11.30 -12.50
C ASN A 135 -0.96 9.98 -11.80
N TYR A 136 -2.23 9.72 -11.49
CA TYR A 136 -2.68 8.45 -10.96
C TYR A 136 -3.24 7.58 -12.09
N SER A 137 -2.79 6.33 -12.13
CA SER A 137 -3.42 5.30 -12.92
C SER A 137 -4.12 4.38 -11.95
N PRO A 138 -5.47 4.36 -11.91
CA PRO A 138 -6.17 3.35 -11.14
C PRO A 138 -5.68 1.98 -11.61
N ASN A 139 -5.30 1.18 -10.62
CA ASN A 139 -4.78 -0.14 -10.86
C ASN A 139 -5.96 -1.05 -11.23
N SER A 140 -6.21 -1.28 -12.52
CA SER A 140 -6.98 -2.46 -12.95
C SER A 140 -6.09 -3.69 -12.80
N ILE A 141 -5.69 -4.04 -11.58
CA ILE A 141 -4.73 -5.11 -11.31
C ILE A 141 -5.36 -6.41 -10.87
N ASP A 142 -6.68 -6.53 -11.00
CA ASP A 142 -7.35 -7.83 -11.08
C ASP A 142 -6.88 -8.68 -12.29
N THR A 143 -5.84 -8.22 -12.97
CA THR A 143 -5.36 -8.69 -14.27
C THR A 143 -3.92 -9.15 -14.28
N ALA A 144 -3.21 -9.14 -13.15
CA ALA A 144 -1.92 -9.81 -13.01
C ALA A 144 -2.12 -11.30 -12.68
N TYR A 145 -2.38 -12.11 -13.71
CA TYR A 145 -2.46 -13.57 -13.58
C TYR A 145 -1.30 -14.27 -14.31
N PRO A 146 -0.77 -15.37 -13.74
CA PRO A 146 0.31 -16.10 -14.35
C PRO A 146 -0.28 -16.93 -15.49
N LYS A 147 0.23 -16.75 -16.71
CA LYS A 147 -0.12 -17.65 -17.84
C LYS A 147 0.41 -19.08 -17.66
N SER A 148 1.36 -19.29 -16.74
CA SER A 148 2.02 -20.57 -16.48
C SER A 148 2.75 -20.55 -15.12
N ALA A 149 3.18 -21.72 -14.64
CA ALA A 149 4.01 -21.85 -13.44
C ALA A 149 5.31 -21.02 -13.52
N PHE A 150 5.73 -20.47 -12.38
CA PHE A 150 6.88 -19.56 -12.23
C PHE A 150 8.19 -20.31 -11.94
N ASP A 151 9.32 -19.80 -12.47
CA ASP A 151 10.68 -20.22 -12.07
C ASP A 151 11.33 -19.19 -11.12
N PRO A 152 11.50 -19.48 -9.82
CA PRO A 152 12.18 -18.60 -8.88
C PRO A 152 13.68 -18.38 -9.16
N TRP A 153 14.29 -19.18 -10.03
CA TRP A 153 15.73 -19.13 -10.32
C TRP A 153 16.06 -18.85 -11.80
N GLY A 154 15.04 -18.59 -12.61
CA GLY A 154 15.18 -18.37 -14.04
C GLY A 154 15.81 -17.01 -14.37
N LEU A 155 17.00 -17.01 -15.00
CA LEU A 155 17.58 -15.80 -15.57
C LEU A 155 16.70 -15.28 -16.73
N PRO A 156 16.48 -13.96 -16.86
CA PRO A 156 15.81 -13.40 -18.04
C PRO A 156 16.63 -13.74 -19.28
N THR A 157 16.12 -14.63 -20.13
CA THR A 157 16.79 -14.97 -21.39
C THR A 157 16.24 -14.09 -22.51
N ASP A 158 17.10 -13.26 -23.10
CA ASP A 158 16.79 -12.36 -24.23
C ASP A 158 16.54 -13.09 -25.56
N THR A 159 16.42 -14.42 -25.56
CA THR A 159 16.35 -15.21 -26.80
C THR A 159 14.91 -15.58 -27.15
N PRO A 160 14.38 -15.19 -28.31
CA PRO A 160 13.10 -15.70 -28.78
C PRO A 160 13.31 -17.17 -29.14
N ALA A 161 12.76 -18.08 -28.32
CA ALA A 161 12.82 -19.51 -28.57
C ALA A 161 12.20 -19.82 -29.95
N LYS A 162 13.07 -19.98 -30.95
CA LYS A 162 12.76 -20.55 -32.26
C LYS A 162 13.40 -21.91 -32.34
N THR A 163 12.72 -22.96 -31.90
CA THR A 163 12.84 -24.32 -32.46
C THR A 163 11.75 -25.23 -31.88
N LYS A 164 11.18 -26.10 -32.72
CA LYS A 164 10.05 -26.98 -32.43
C LYS A 164 10.39 -28.19 -31.54
N GLN A 165 11.36 -28.10 -30.63
CA GLN A 165 11.82 -29.21 -29.80
C GLN A 165 12.30 -28.80 -28.40
N ASP A 166 11.73 -27.75 -27.79
CA ASP A 166 11.99 -27.46 -26.38
C ASP A 166 10.84 -27.92 -25.50
N HIS A 167 11.15 -28.87 -24.62
CA HIS A 167 10.29 -29.30 -23.54
C HIS A 167 10.24 -28.19 -22.47
N GLY A 168 9.20 -27.36 -22.51
CA GLY A 168 8.61 -26.66 -21.35
C GLY A 168 9.57 -26.16 -20.27
N GLY A 169 10.61 -25.41 -20.66
CA GLY A 169 11.44 -24.69 -19.70
C GLY A 169 10.61 -23.59 -19.02
N PRO A 170 10.78 -23.36 -17.71
CA PRO A 170 9.93 -22.45 -16.96
C PRO A 170 10.25 -20.98 -17.31
N ILE A 171 9.22 -20.13 -17.20
CA ILE A 171 9.20 -18.77 -17.76
C ILE A 171 9.38 -17.76 -16.62
N PRO A 172 10.21 -16.71 -16.76
CA PRO A 172 10.40 -15.69 -15.72
C PRO A 172 9.08 -14.95 -15.42
N ALA A 173 8.90 -14.50 -14.17
CA ALA A 173 7.67 -13.85 -13.70
C ALA A 173 7.21 -12.69 -14.60
N SER A 174 8.15 -11.86 -15.05
CA SER A 174 7.86 -10.73 -15.94
C SER A 174 7.28 -11.14 -17.30
N LYS A 175 7.50 -12.38 -17.74
CA LYS A 175 7.02 -12.93 -19.02
C LYS A 175 5.81 -13.85 -18.84
N ALA A 176 5.58 -14.36 -17.62
CA ALA A 176 4.38 -15.09 -17.23
C ALA A 176 3.24 -14.14 -16.80
N ALA A 177 3.57 -12.96 -16.29
CA ALA A 177 2.61 -11.92 -15.94
C ALA A 177 1.97 -11.36 -17.22
N VAL A 178 0.67 -11.56 -17.33
CA VAL A 178 -0.17 -10.79 -18.25
C VAL A 178 -0.70 -9.60 -17.45
N PHE A 179 -0.80 -8.44 -18.08
CA PHE A 179 -1.47 -7.27 -17.53
C PHE A 179 -2.62 -6.97 -18.48
N SER A 180 -3.84 -6.88 -17.96
CA SER A 180 -5.00 -6.50 -18.76
C SER A 180 -5.49 -5.17 -18.20
N ASN A 181 -5.66 -4.15 -19.02
CA ASN A 181 -6.34 -2.94 -18.55
C ASN A 181 -7.84 -3.22 -18.72
N ALA A 182 -8.48 -3.86 -17.75
CA ALA A 182 -9.92 -4.05 -17.75
C ALA A 182 -10.55 -2.99 -16.84
N PRO A 183 -11.47 -2.13 -17.32
CA PRO A 183 -12.12 -1.16 -16.46
C PRO A 183 -13.00 -1.88 -15.43
N ASP A 184 -12.47 -2.04 -14.23
CA ASP A 184 -13.14 -2.52 -13.04
C ASP A 184 -13.42 -1.33 -12.10
N GLY A 185 -14.60 -1.35 -11.49
CA GLY A 185 -14.98 -0.56 -10.30
C GLY A 185 -15.25 0.93 -10.50
N HIS A 186 -14.31 1.71 -11.04
CA HIS A 186 -14.46 3.17 -11.07
C HIS A 186 -15.26 3.63 -12.29
N GLN A 187 -16.58 3.44 -12.23
CA GLN A 187 -17.51 4.15 -13.10
C GLN A 187 -17.36 5.67 -12.86
N GLU A 188 -16.63 6.31 -13.77
CA GLU A 188 -16.69 7.75 -14.09
C GLU A 188 -16.09 8.79 -13.12
N SER A 189 -15.48 8.43 -11.98
CA SER A 189 -14.78 9.41 -11.13
C SER A 189 -13.26 9.22 -11.13
N MET A 190 -12.49 10.30 -11.31
CA MET A 190 -11.05 10.27 -11.12
C MET A 190 -10.78 10.27 -9.61
N PRO A 191 -10.30 9.16 -9.00
CA PRO A 191 -10.22 9.06 -7.54
C PRO A 191 -9.16 10.02 -6.96
N LEU A 192 -8.11 10.34 -7.73
CA LEU A 192 -7.21 11.43 -7.40
C LEU A 192 -7.81 12.77 -7.81
N LEU A 193 -7.99 13.66 -6.83
CA LEU A 193 -8.47 15.02 -7.04
C LEU A 193 -7.49 16.07 -6.52
N THR A 194 -7.56 17.26 -7.13
CA THR A 194 -6.92 18.46 -6.56
C THR A 194 -7.87 19.09 -5.53
N VAL A 195 -7.31 19.59 -4.44
CA VAL A 195 -8.06 20.21 -3.33
C VAL A 195 -7.98 21.73 -3.45
N GLY A 196 -9.13 22.42 -3.44
CA GLY A 196 -9.19 23.87 -3.32
C GLY A 196 -10.43 24.38 -2.60
N SER A 197 -11.10 23.50 -1.85
CA SER A 197 -12.30 23.77 -1.08
C SER A 197 -12.44 22.74 0.04
N ARG A 198 -13.30 23.03 1.01
CA ARG A 198 -13.64 22.07 2.07
C ARG A 198 -14.31 20.82 1.52
N LEU A 199 -15.16 20.97 0.51
CA LEU A 199 -15.87 19.84 -0.08
C LEU A 199 -14.88 18.84 -0.67
N GLU A 200 -13.91 19.30 -1.46
CA GLU A 200 -12.89 18.44 -2.05
C GLU A 200 -11.97 17.82 -1.01
N ALA A 201 -11.63 18.56 0.06
CA ALA A 201 -10.85 18.00 1.16
C ALA A 201 -11.62 16.87 1.88
N LEU A 202 -12.93 17.03 2.07
CA LEU A 202 -13.78 15.99 2.63
C LEU A 202 -13.89 14.78 1.68
N GLN A 203 -14.05 15.01 0.38
CA GLN A 203 -14.06 13.94 -0.63
C GLN A 203 -12.74 13.16 -0.64
N ALA A 204 -11.60 13.84 -0.53
CA ALA A 204 -10.30 13.20 -0.42
C ALA A 204 -10.20 12.31 0.83
N ILE A 205 -10.70 12.77 1.98
CA ILE A 205 -10.74 11.99 3.21
C ILE A 205 -11.68 10.79 3.09
N ASP A 206 -12.85 10.99 2.46
CA ASP A 206 -13.82 9.91 2.25
C ASP A 206 -13.17 8.81 1.39
N THR A 207 -12.51 9.14 0.26
CA THR A 207 -11.74 8.17 -0.53
C THR A 207 -10.69 7.41 0.28
N ILE A 208 -9.91 8.11 1.11
CA ILE A 208 -8.87 7.47 1.94
C ILE A 208 -9.48 6.48 2.95
N CYS A 209 -10.58 6.87 3.60
CA CYS A 209 -11.20 6.02 4.62
C CYS A 209 -11.92 4.83 4.01
N ASP A 210 -12.68 5.07 2.93
CA ASP A 210 -13.51 4.06 2.30
C ASP A 210 -12.61 2.94 1.75
N GLN A 211 -11.57 3.26 0.98
CA GLN A 211 -10.66 2.28 0.38
C GLN A 211 -9.81 1.51 1.42
N GLY A 212 -9.30 2.20 2.45
CA GLY A 212 -8.43 1.60 3.46
C GLY A 212 -9.17 0.59 4.35
N GLU A 213 -9.87 1.09 5.36
CA GLU A 213 -10.47 0.24 6.39
C GLU A 213 -11.92 -0.18 6.08
N GLY A 214 -12.54 0.42 5.06
CA GLY A 214 -13.98 0.29 4.78
C GLY A 214 -14.86 1.10 5.75
N PHE A 215 -16.18 1.07 5.54
CA PHE A 215 -17.12 1.69 6.48
C PHE A 215 -17.67 0.65 7.46
N ALA A 216 -17.67 0.94 8.76
CA ALA A 216 -18.44 0.21 9.78
C ALA A 216 -18.26 -1.32 9.82
N HIS A 217 -17.05 -1.83 9.52
CA HIS A 217 -16.77 -3.26 9.42
C HIS A 217 -17.50 -3.98 8.28
N GLU A 218 -17.90 -3.26 7.23
CA GLU A 218 -18.43 -3.86 6.02
C GLU A 218 -17.32 -4.51 5.19
N ARG A 219 -17.70 -5.48 4.37
CA ARG A 219 -16.77 -6.25 3.51
C ARG A 219 -16.29 -5.43 2.31
N PHE A 220 -17.16 -4.58 1.80
CA PHE A 220 -16.92 -3.80 0.59
C PHE A 220 -16.66 -2.34 0.96
N ASP A 221 -15.81 -1.68 0.19
CA ASP A 221 -15.49 -0.27 0.35
C ASP A 221 -16.39 0.66 -0.49
N ASP A 222 -17.31 0.09 -1.27
CA ASP A 222 -18.23 0.83 -2.11
C ASP A 222 -19.68 0.31 -2.06
N ASP A 223 -20.64 1.22 -2.29
CA ASP A 223 -22.08 0.91 -2.35
C ASP A 223 -22.43 -0.12 -3.44
N SER A 224 -21.54 -0.32 -4.42
CA SER A 224 -21.76 -1.27 -5.51
C SER A 224 -21.30 -2.69 -5.19
N GLU A 225 -20.67 -2.90 -4.03
CA GLU A 225 -20.07 -4.15 -3.58
C GLU A 225 -19.07 -4.73 -4.61
N ALA A 226 -18.42 -3.84 -5.37
CA ALA A 226 -17.52 -4.21 -6.44
C ALA A 226 -16.08 -4.40 -5.95
N GLU A 227 -15.70 -3.78 -4.84
CA GLU A 227 -14.35 -3.83 -4.31
C GLU A 227 -14.29 -4.09 -2.79
N GLU A 228 -13.39 -5.00 -2.39
CA GLU A 228 -13.19 -5.37 -0.98
C GLU A 228 -12.22 -4.37 -0.31
N SER A 229 -12.50 -4.00 0.94
CA SER A 229 -11.60 -3.14 1.74
C SER A 229 -10.23 -3.78 1.94
N HIS A 230 -9.19 -2.99 2.24
CA HIS A 230 -7.83 -3.52 2.46
C HIS A 230 -7.81 -4.55 3.58
N TYR A 231 -8.55 -4.27 4.67
CA TYR A 231 -8.71 -5.21 5.77
C TYR A 231 -9.20 -6.58 5.29
N TYR A 232 -10.27 -6.60 4.49
CA TYR A 232 -10.88 -7.86 4.04
C TYR A 232 -10.01 -8.56 2.97
N LYS A 233 -9.33 -7.79 2.11
CA LYS A 233 -8.30 -8.28 1.18
C LYS A 233 -7.21 -9.04 1.96
N PHE A 234 -6.65 -8.46 3.01
CA PHE A 234 -5.62 -9.13 3.85
C PHE A 234 -6.16 -10.31 4.65
N LEU A 235 -7.38 -10.22 5.17
CA LEU A 235 -8.02 -11.29 5.92
C LEU A 235 -8.25 -12.53 5.05
N THR A 236 -8.68 -12.31 3.80
CA THR A 236 -8.84 -13.35 2.79
C THR A 236 -7.50 -13.98 2.41
N LEU A 237 -6.40 -13.21 2.38
CA LEU A 237 -5.06 -13.77 2.17
C LEU A 237 -4.61 -14.60 3.38
N GLN A 238 -4.86 -14.17 4.61
CA GLN A 238 -4.57 -14.98 5.80
C GLN A 238 -5.33 -16.31 5.77
N ALA A 239 -6.60 -16.31 5.36
CA ALA A 239 -7.41 -17.52 5.29
C ALA A 239 -6.90 -18.57 4.30
N GLN A 240 -5.99 -18.21 3.38
CA GLN A 240 -5.33 -19.16 2.47
C GLN A 240 -4.15 -19.89 3.13
N LEU A 241 -3.66 -19.43 4.26
CA LEU A 241 -2.48 -20.01 4.94
C LEU A 241 -2.88 -21.13 5.91
N GLU A 242 -2.02 -22.14 6.06
CA GLU A 242 -2.26 -23.29 6.95
C GLU A 242 -2.43 -22.86 8.42
N GLU A 243 -1.68 -21.84 8.83
CA GLU A 243 -1.65 -21.28 10.17
C GLU A 243 -3.00 -20.67 10.59
N TYR A 244 -3.87 -20.32 9.64
CA TYR A 244 -5.16 -19.67 9.91
C TYR A 244 -6.06 -20.45 10.88
N SER A 245 -6.08 -21.79 10.84
CA SER A 245 -6.89 -22.59 11.77
C SER A 245 -6.19 -22.95 13.08
N HIS A 246 -4.91 -22.61 13.20
CA HIS A 246 -4.03 -23.03 14.30
C HIS A 246 -3.42 -21.86 15.07
N HIS A 247 -3.64 -20.62 14.64
CA HIS A 247 -3.12 -19.43 15.29
C HIS A 247 -3.72 -19.22 16.69
N THR A 248 -2.95 -18.55 17.55
CA THR A 248 -3.35 -18.23 18.94
C THR A 248 -3.94 -16.83 19.09
N GLU A 249 -3.71 -15.97 18.10
CA GLU A 249 -4.31 -14.64 18.07
C GLU A 249 -5.81 -14.76 17.82
N HIS A 250 -6.59 -13.78 18.26
CA HIS A 250 -8.02 -13.79 18.05
C HIS A 250 -8.36 -12.71 17.04
N LEU A 251 -8.76 -13.14 15.84
CA LEU A 251 -9.36 -12.24 14.88
C LEU A 251 -10.57 -11.53 15.50
N PRO A 252 -10.71 -10.21 15.30
CA PRO A 252 -11.89 -9.48 15.69
C PRO A 252 -13.15 -10.11 15.09
N ARG A 253 -14.30 -9.92 15.74
CA ARG A 253 -15.56 -10.52 15.31
C ARG A 253 -16.13 -9.93 14.02
N LEU A 254 -15.72 -8.70 13.70
CA LEU A 254 -16.25 -7.92 12.59
C LEU A 254 -15.09 -7.26 11.82
N PRO A 255 -15.12 -7.27 10.46
CA PRO A 255 -16.00 -8.08 9.61
C PRO A 255 -15.89 -9.58 9.90
N GLU A 256 -16.94 -10.37 9.58
CA GLU A 256 -16.97 -11.80 9.88
C GLU A 256 -15.77 -12.52 9.21
N PRO A 257 -14.90 -13.17 9.99
CA PRO A 257 -13.76 -13.86 9.42
C PRO A 257 -14.20 -15.01 8.49
N PRO A 258 -13.62 -15.13 7.28
CA PRO A 258 -13.93 -16.21 6.37
C PRO A 258 -13.46 -17.56 6.92
N ASP A 259 -14.10 -18.65 6.49
CA ASP A 259 -13.57 -20.00 6.75
C ASP A 259 -12.20 -20.19 6.09
N GLN A 260 -11.38 -21.09 6.65
CA GLN A 260 -10.09 -21.45 6.05
C GLN A 260 -10.29 -21.95 4.62
N ILE A 261 -9.56 -21.35 3.68
CA ILE A 261 -9.62 -21.68 2.26
C ILE A 261 -8.77 -22.93 2.01
N THR A 262 -9.39 -23.97 1.45
CA THR A 262 -8.71 -25.24 1.13
C THR A 262 -8.53 -25.43 -0.38
N PRO A 263 -7.38 -25.96 -0.85
CA PRO A 263 -6.23 -26.39 -0.04
C PRO A 263 -5.46 -25.20 0.53
N ALA A 264 -5.08 -25.30 1.81
CA ALA A 264 -4.27 -24.27 2.45
C ALA A 264 -2.84 -24.31 1.93
N ILE A 265 -2.21 -23.14 1.85
CA ILE A 265 -0.82 -22.93 1.47
C ILE A 265 0.04 -23.14 2.72
N THR A 266 0.99 -24.07 2.64
CA THR A 266 1.92 -24.34 3.74
C THR A 266 3.09 -23.36 3.73
N GLU A 267 3.81 -23.23 4.85
CA GLU A 267 5.07 -22.47 4.92
C GLU A 267 6.08 -22.93 3.84
N ARG A 268 6.07 -24.24 3.52
CA ARG A 268 6.91 -24.80 2.46
C ARG A 268 6.51 -24.27 1.09
N ASP A 269 5.21 -24.22 0.78
CA ASP A 269 4.72 -23.72 -0.50
C ASP A 269 5.03 -22.23 -0.65
N LEU A 270 4.86 -21.44 0.43
CA LEU A 270 5.30 -20.04 0.47
C LEU A 270 6.80 -19.89 0.23
N GLY A 271 7.62 -20.74 0.86
CA GLY A 271 9.08 -20.73 0.71
C GLY A 271 9.58 -21.01 -0.70
N GLU A 272 8.75 -21.60 -1.58
CA GLU A 272 9.08 -21.80 -3.00
C GLU A 272 8.89 -20.52 -3.85
N ILE A 273 8.08 -19.56 -3.38
CA ILE A 273 7.73 -18.35 -4.12
C ILE A 273 8.21 -17.05 -3.47
N VAL A 274 8.40 -17.04 -2.15
CA VAL A 274 8.83 -15.88 -1.36
C VAL A 274 10.36 -15.86 -1.29
N ALA A 275 10.96 -14.74 -1.71
CA ALA A 275 12.39 -14.53 -1.52
C ALA A 275 12.70 -14.48 -0.01
N ASN A 276 13.66 -15.30 0.43
CA ASN A 276 14.10 -15.33 1.83
C ASN A 276 14.99 -14.13 2.18
N PHE A 277 14.39 -12.95 2.16
CA PHE A 277 15.01 -11.70 2.56
C PHE A 277 14.97 -11.58 4.09
N PRO A 278 16.01 -11.02 4.76
CA PRO A 278 15.99 -10.87 6.20
C PRO A 278 14.94 -9.87 6.67
N ASP A 279 14.38 -10.09 7.85
CA ASP A 279 13.41 -9.19 8.47
C ASP A 279 14.11 -8.01 9.15
N ASN A 280 13.47 -6.84 9.12
CA ASN A 280 13.97 -5.56 9.63
C ASN A 280 15.45 -5.27 9.30
N PRO A 281 15.90 -5.49 8.05
CA PRO A 281 17.32 -5.56 7.77
C PRO A 281 17.98 -4.19 7.80
N THR A 282 19.15 -4.12 8.40
CA THR A 282 20.03 -2.96 8.40
C THR A 282 21.13 -3.09 7.35
N ALA A 283 21.68 -1.94 6.96
CA ALA A 283 22.84 -1.84 6.09
C ALA A 283 24.01 -2.76 6.52
N ILE A 284 24.23 -2.94 7.83
CA ILE A 284 25.34 -3.71 8.39
C ILE A 284 25.04 -5.21 8.35
N GLU A 285 23.81 -5.64 8.58
CA GLU A 285 23.43 -7.06 8.59
C GLU A 285 23.60 -7.73 7.22
N TYR A 286 23.43 -6.98 6.12
CA TYR A 286 23.76 -7.51 4.79
C TYR A 286 25.26 -7.81 4.62
N LEU A 287 26.15 -7.05 5.28
CA LEU A 287 27.60 -7.29 5.22
C LEU A 287 27.98 -8.54 6.01
N SER A 288 27.50 -8.67 7.25
CA SER A 288 27.81 -9.84 8.10
C SER A 288 27.27 -11.15 7.51
N THR A 289 26.04 -11.13 7.00
CA THR A 289 25.41 -12.34 6.41
C THR A 289 26.21 -12.87 5.21
N TYR A 290 26.78 -11.97 4.41
CA TYR A 290 27.61 -12.36 3.26
C TYR A 290 29.00 -12.85 3.66
N GLU A 291 29.60 -12.27 4.70
CA GLU A 291 30.94 -12.65 5.18
C GLU A 291 30.95 -13.97 5.97
N ASP A 292 29.89 -14.24 6.76
CA ASP A 292 29.81 -15.39 7.66
C ASP A 292 29.32 -16.69 6.98
N ASP A 293 28.55 -16.60 5.90
CA ASP A 293 28.14 -17.75 5.07
C ASP A 293 28.53 -17.56 3.59
N PRO A 294 29.79 -17.82 3.21
CA PRO A 294 30.24 -17.75 1.82
C PRO A 294 29.58 -18.79 0.89
N GLY A 295 28.74 -19.70 1.42
CA GLY A 295 27.86 -20.60 0.66
C GLY A 295 26.48 -20.02 0.37
N SER A 296 26.08 -18.95 1.07
CA SER A 296 24.88 -18.17 0.79
C SER A 296 25.00 -17.53 -0.60
N ARG A 297 24.16 -17.98 -1.54
CA ARG A 297 24.26 -17.62 -2.96
C ARG A 297 23.85 -16.18 -3.27
N VAL A 298 23.34 -15.41 -2.30
CA VAL A 298 22.68 -14.12 -2.56
C VAL A 298 23.20 -13.03 -1.65
N ASN A 299 23.98 -12.11 -2.23
CA ASN A 299 24.29 -10.84 -1.59
C ASN A 299 23.15 -9.85 -1.87
N TYR A 300 22.32 -9.56 -0.86
CA TYR A 300 21.21 -8.61 -0.98
C TYR A 300 21.63 -7.14 -0.96
N ARG A 301 22.89 -6.83 -0.62
CA ARG A 301 23.35 -5.44 -0.46
C ARG A 301 23.17 -4.59 -1.73
N PRO A 302 23.61 -5.01 -2.93
CA PRO A 302 23.44 -4.20 -4.13
C PRO A 302 21.96 -3.95 -4.47
N LEU A 303 21.09 -4.93 -4.20
CA LEU A 303 19.66 -4.80 -4.40
C LEU A 303 19.06 -3.80 -3.39
N ALA A 304 19.40 -3.93 -2.11
CA ALA A 304 18.96 -3.04 -1.05
C ALA A 304 19.42 -1.59 -1.29
N ASP A 305 20.66 -1.38 -1.73
CA ASP A 305 21.20 -0.06 -2.09
C ASP A 305 20.45 0.55 -3.27
N PHE A 306 20.19 -0.26 -4.32
CA PHE A 306 19.41 0.18 -5.47
C PHE A 306 17.97 0.57 -5.07
N CYS A 307 17.26 -0.31 -4.36
CA CYS A 307 15.90 -0.05 -3.89
C CYS A 307 15.85 1.18 -2.96
N SER A 308 16.83 1.35 -2.07
CA SER A 308 16.92 2.53 -1.20
C SER A 308 17.15 3.82 -1.98
N GLY A 309 17.93 3.76 -3.06
CA GLY A 309 18.15 4.89 -3.96
C GLY A 309 16.89 5.27 -4.74
N VAL A 310 16.20 4.28 -5.31
CA VAL A 310 14.92 4.48 -6.02
C VAL A 310 13.85 5.02 -5.07
N TYR A 311 13.72 4.44 -3.88
CA TYR A 311 12.77 4.88 -2.86
C TYR A 311 12.97 6.34 -2.48
N GLN A 312 14.21 6.75 -2.15
CA GLN A 312 14.53 8.15 -1.86
C GLN A 312 14.23 9.08 -3.04
N TYR A 313 14.54 8.65 -4.26
CA TYR A 313 14.26 9.43 -5.47
C TYR A 313 12.75 9.64 -5.66
N MET A 314 11.93 8.63 -5.41
CA MET A 314 10.46 8.74 -5.47
C MET A 314 9.91 9.77 -4.47
N LEU A 315 10.44 9.83 -3.25
CA LEU A 315 10.04 10.84 -2.26
C LEU A 315 10.41 12.26 -2.73
N ILE A 316 11.61 12.44 -3.27
CA ILE A 316 12.08 13.72 -3.83
C ILE A 316 11.19 14.15 -5.01
N LEU A 317 10.83 13.22 -5.90
CA LEU A 317 9.93 13.51 -7.02
C LEU A 317 8.54 13.93 -6.53
N THR A 318 8.02 13.26 -5.50
CA THR A 318 6.72 13.56 -4.90
C THR A 318 6.68 14.96 -4.29
N GLU A 319 7.75 15.42 -3.65
CA GLU A 319 7.82 16.81 -3.19
C GLU A 319 8.02 17.81 -4.34
N SER A 320 8.85 17.46 -5.31
CA SER A 320 9.25 18.35 -6.40
C SER A 320 8.09 18.64 -7.36
N ILE A 321 7.12 17.74 -7.49
CA ILE A 321 5.94 17.94 -8.33
C ILE A 321 5.18 19.23 -7.94
N PHE A 322 5.14 19.55 -6.64
CA PHE A 322 4.50 20.76 -6.09
C PHE A 322 5.23 22.06 -6.40
N LYS A 323 6.41 21.99 -7.00
CA LYS A 323 7.23 23.16 -7.38
C LYS A 323 7.16 23.45 -8.87
N VAL A 324 6.60 22.54 -9.67
CA VAL A 324 6.54 22.67 -11.13
C VAL A 324 5.09 22.91 -11.55
N ARG A 325 4.83 24.04 -12.19
CA ARG A 325 3.51 24.36 -12.73
C ARG A 325 3.15 23.37 -13.82
N ASN A 326 2.03 22.69 -13.69
CA ASN A 326 1.44 21.92 -14.77
C ASN A 326 0.80 22.86 -15.80
N THR A 327 1.50 23.14 -16.90
CA THR A 327 1.04 24.07 -17.95
C THR A 327 0.06 23.45 -18.95
N GLY A 328 -0.39 22.20 -18.76
CA GLY A 328 -1.42 21.57 -19.61
C GLY A 328 -1.08 21.42 -21.10
N ALA A 329 0.14 21.76 -21.54
CA ALA A 329 0.51 21.76 -22.94
C ALA A 329 0.82 20.33 -23.46
N ASP A 330 0.23 20.06 -24.63
CA ASP A 330 0.30 18.89 -25.51
C ASP A 330 -0.46 17.61 -25.12
N ALA A 331 -1.77 17.62 -25.40
CA ALA A 331 -2.57 16.44 -25.73
C ALA A 331 -2.12 15.72 -27.04
N ALA A 332 -1.05 16.19 -27.69
CA ALA A 332 -0.58 15.69 -28.99
C ALA A 332 0.68 14.79 -28.92
N SER A 333 1.39 14.78 -27.80
CA SER A 333 2.56 13.91 -27.58
C SER A 333 2.22 12.89 -26.50
N GLY A 334 1.68 11.74 -26.94
CA GLY A 334 1.26 10.61 -26.11
C GLY A 334 2.39 9.88 -25.38
N GLN A 335 3.37 10.61 -24.86
CA GLN A 335 4.42 10.08 -24.02
C GLN A 335 4.98 11.21 -23.14
N LYS A 336 4.49 11.30 -21.90
CA LYS A 336 5.18 12.05 -20.84
C LYS A 336 5.96 11.02 -20.01
N LEU A 337 7.26 10.91 -20.27
CA LEU A 337 8.21 10.23 -19.41
C LEU A 337 8.59 11.19 -18.27
N PHE A 338 8.50 10.69 -17.04
CA PHE A 338 9.72 10.56 -16.26
C PHE A 338 10.37 9.24 -16.66
#